data_AF-A0A084Z9V5-F1
#
_entry.id   AF-A0A084Z9V5-F1
#
_cell.length_a   1.000
_cell.length_b   1.000
_cell.length_c   1.000
_cell.angle_alpha   90.00
_cell.angle_beta   90.00
_cell.angle_gamma   90.00
#
_symmetry.space_group_name_H-M   'P 1'
#
loop_
_entity.id
_entity.type
_entity.pdbx_description
1 polymer ?
#
loop_
_entity_poly.entity_id
_entity_poly.type
_entity_poly.pdbx_seq_one_letter_code
_entity_poly.pdbx_strand_id
1 'polypeptide(L)'
;KWQDWSEGYAATRHGNQSLLQGNGDLLDSIQYIVSRGHVRVGTPLDYGRTHNEGFSGQVSVSSHKRLITQAFGRALKHGVWQTVGAHQRALNIPQREFLGLSADNRQALLHVIGDFWNEVLP
;
A
#
# COMPACT_ATOMS: atom_id res chain seq x y z
N LYS A 1 -4.39 -13.27 -5.48
CA LYS A 1 -5.20 -12.08 -5.86
C LYS A 1 -5.68 -11.38 -4.59
N TRP A 2 -5.57 -10.04 -4.50
CA TRP A 2 -5.97 -9.28 -3.32
C TRP A 2 -7.49 -9.14 -3.20
N GLN A 3 -7.98 -8.93 -1.98
CA GLN A 3 -9.39 -8.62 -1.74
C GLN A 3 -9.76 -7.27 -2.33
N ASP A 4 -10.89 -7.22 -3.05
CA ASP A 4 -11.42 -5.99 -3.63
C ASP A 4 -11.77 -4.94 -2.57
N TRP A 5 -11.94 -3.69 -3.02
CA TRP A 5 -12.46 -2.64 -2.16
C TRP A 5 -13.87 -2.96 -1.66
N SER A 6 -14.18 -2.53 -0.45
CA SER A 6 -15.57 -2.40 -0.02
C SER A 6 -16.29 -1.39 -0.93
N GLU A 7 -17.57 -1.62 -1.21
CA GLU A 7 -18.40 -0.77 -2.08
C GLU A 7 -18.31 0.73 -1.74
N GLY A 8 -18.48 1.10 -0.47
CA GLY A 8 -18.39 2.49 -0.04
C GLY A 8 -17.01 3.12 -0.23
N TYR A 9 -15.94 2.34 -0.05
CA TYR A 9 -14.58 2.83 -0.30
C TYR A 9 -14.31 2.97 -1.80
N ALA A 10 -14.77 2.01 -2.62
CA ALA A 10 -14.67 2.08 -4.07
C ALA A 10 -15.37 3.32 -4.65
N ALA A 11 -16.52 3.71 -4.09
CA ALA A 11 -17.26 4.92 -4.48
C ALA A 11 -16.47 6.22 -4.25
N THR A 12 -15.46 6.22 -3.37
CA THR A 12 -14.57 7.38 -3.13
C THR A 12 -13.38 7.43 -4.08
N ARG A 13 -13.24 6.45 -4.99
CA ARG A 13 -12.11 6.31 -5.91
C ARG A 13 -12.56 6.59 -7.33
N HIS A 14 -11.66 7.19 -8.10
CA HIS A 14 -11.90 7.63 -9.47
C HIS A 14 -10.69 7.30 -10.37
N GLY A 15 -10.81 7.55 -11.67
CA GLY A 15 -9.87 7.10 -12.70
C GLY A 15 -8.40 7.20 -12.32
N ASN A 16 -7.64 6.13 -12.62
CA ASN A 16 -6.24 5.85 -12.28
C ASN A 16 -5.95 5.34 -10.86
N GLN A 17 -6.98 5.11 -10.04
CA GLN A 17 -6.80 4.53 -8.70
C GLN A 17 -7.12 3.03 -8.69
N SER A 18 -6.27 2.25 -8.03
CA SER A 18 -6.44 0.82 -7.72
C SER A 18 -6.00 0.51 -6.29
N LEU A 19 -6.23 -0.72 -5.82
CA LEU A 19 -6.10 -1.11 -4.40
C LEU A 19 -4.76 -0.75 -3.73
N LEU A 20 -3.67 -0.74 -4.48
CA LEU A 20 -2.33 -0.33 -4.02
C LEU A 20 -1.72 0.79 -4.88
N GLN A 21 -2.51 1.42 -5.74
CA GLN A 21 -2.03 2.46 -6.64
C GLN A 21 -2.98 3.65 -6.55
N GLY A 22 -2.56 4.68 -5.83
CA GLY A 22 -3.22 5.99 -5.83
C GLY A 22 -2.56 6.89 -6.88
N ASN A 23 -1.61 7.71 -6.42
CA ASN A 23 -0.83 8.60 -7.27
C ASN A 23 0.42 7.94 -7.88
N GLY A 24 0.76 6.71 -7.47
CA GLY A 24 1.98 6.02 -7.89
C GLY A 24 3.07 5.94 -6.82
N ASP A 25 3.01 6.75 -5.76
CA ASP A 25 4.08 6.88 -4.75
C ASP A 25 4.66 5.55 -4.25
N LEU A 26 3.81 4.58 -3.92
CA LEU A 26 4.27 3.25 -3.49
C LEU A 26 5.07 2.55 -4.59
N LEU A 27 4.51 2.48 -5.80
CA LEU A 27 5.13 1.84 -6.95
C LEU A 27 6.47 2.51 -7.30
N ASP A 28 6.48 3.83 -7.35
CA ASP A 28 7.64 4.63 -7.75
C ASP A 28 8.76 4.59 -6.70
N SER A 29 8.41 4.32 -5.44
CA SER A 29 9.37 4.24 -4.33
C SER A 29 10.06 2.88 -4.18
N ILE A 30 9.67 1.87 -4.96
CA ILE A 30 10.27 0.53 -4.87
C ILE A 30 11.71 0.59 -5.39
N GLN A 31 12.65 0.20 -4.53
CA GLN A 31 14.08 0.19 -4.81
C GLN A 31 14.69 -1.18 -4.49
N TYR A 32 15.89 -1.43 -4.99
CA TYR A 32 16.66 -2.61 -4.66
C TYR A 32 18.08 -2.27 -4.21
N ILE A 33 18.65 -3.13 -3.37
CA ILE A 33 20.04 -3.07 -2.90
C ILE A 33 20.67 -4.43 -3.16
N VAL A 34 21.78 -4.43 -3.90
CA VAL A 34 22.56 -5.64 -4.18
C VAL A 34 23.62 -5.84 -3.11
N SER A 35 23.78 -7.07 -2.64
CA SER A 35 24.78 -7.48 -1.66
C SER A 35 25.37 -8.84 -2.06
N ARG A 36 26.46 -9.28 -1.40
CA ARG A 36 27.09 -10.57 -1.74
C ARG A 36 26.06 -11.71 -1.58
N GLY A 37 25.71 -12.32 -2.71
CA GLY A 37 24.81 -13.47 -2.78
C GLY A 37 23.31 -13.18 -2.59
N HIS A 38 22.87 -11.93 -2.49
CA HIS A 38 21.44 -11.61 -2.36
C HIS A 38 21.10 -10.20 -2.84
N VAL A 39 19.84 -10.02 -3.25
CA VAL A 39 19.24 -8.72 -3.58
C VAL A 39 18.10 -8.48 -2.59
N ARG A 40 18.05 -7.27 -2.02
CA ARG A 40 16.92 -6.82 -1.19
C ARG A 40 16.08 -5.86 -2.01
N VAL A 41 14.76 -6.02 -1.98
CA VAL A 41 13.81 -5.14 -2.67
C VAL A 41 12.83 -4.61 -1.63
N GLY A 42 12.52 -3.32 -1.66
CA GLY A 42 11.66 -2.68 -0.66
C GLY A 42 11.28 -1.25 -1.01
N THR A 43 10.58 -0.60 -0.10
CA THR A 43 10.21 0.82 -0.17
C THR A 43 10.57 1.51 1.15
N PRO A 44 11.00 2.78 1.15
CA PRO A 44 11.21 3.55 2.37
C PRO A 44 9.90 4.05 3.01
N LEU A 45 8.74 3.85 2.36
CA LEU A 45 7.47 4.37 2.86
C LEU A 45 6.98 3.54 4.05
N ASP A 46 6.69 4.20 5.18
CA ASP A 46 6.30 3.57 6.44
C ASP A 46 5.12 2.59 6.29
N TYR A 47 4.16 2.93 5.43
CA TYR A 47 2.96 2.12 5.21
C TYR A 47 3.23 0.88 4.33
N GLY A 48 4.36 0.81 3.62
CA GLY A 48 4.66 -0.24 2.66
C GLY A 48 4.69 -1.63 3.31
N ARG A 49 5.39 -1.74 4.45
CA ARG A 49 5.44 -2.98 5.24
C ARG A 49 4.04 -3.41 5.71
N THR A 50 3.29 -2.48 6.29
CA THR A 50 1.94 -2.72 6.80
C THR A 50 0.99 -3.23 5.71
N HIS A 51 1.11 -2.73 4.48
CA HIS A 51 0.35 -3.28 3.36
C HIS A 51 0.86 -4.65 2.90
N ASN A 52 2.18 -4.84 2.81
CA ASN A 52 2.76 -6.09 2.31
C ASN A 52 2.50 -7.29 3.25
N GLU A 53 2.60 -7.08 4.56
CA GLU A 53 2.48 -8.11 5.60
C GLU A 53 1.08 -8.15 6.25
N GLY A 54 0.29 -7.07 6.10
CA GLY A 54 -0.92 -6.87 6.88
C GLY A 54 -0.61 -6.40 8.31
N PHE A 55 -1.65 -5.99 9.04
CA PHE A 55 -1.52 -5.56 10.43
C PHE A 55 -2.84 -5.69 11.18
N SER A 56 -2.80 -6.25 12.39
CA SER A 56 -3.93 -6.25 13.31
C SER A 56 -3.43 -5.89 14.69
N GLY A 57 -3.94 -4.80 15.27
CA GLY A 57 -3.47 -4.32 16.57
C GLY A 57 -3.80 -2.87 16.88
N GLN A 58 -3.27 -2.38 18.00
CA GLN A 58 -3.44 -1.00 18.45
C GLN A 58 -2.32 -0.12 17.91
N VAL A 59 -2.66 1.06 17.42
CA VAL A 59 -1.70 2.10 16.99
C VAL A 59 -1.94 3.36 17.81
N SER A 60 -0.85 3.97 18.26
CA SER A 60 -0.90 5.27 18.93
C SER A 60 -0.95 6.39 17.92
N VAL A 61 -1.99 7.21 18.01
CA VAL A 61 -2.21 8.36 17.15
C VAL A 61 -1.97 9.61 17.97
N SER A 62 -0.98 10.39 17.56
CA SER A 62 -0.68 11.69 18.17
C SER A 62 -1.79 12.70 17.89
N SER A 63 -1.90 13.71 18.75
CA SER A 63 -2.86 14.79 18.56
C SER A 63 -2.62 15.51 17.23
N HIS A 64 -3.69 15.79 16.49
CA HIS A 64 -3.62 16.41 15.18
C HIS A 64 -4.86 17.27 14.89
N LYS A 65 -4.77 18.11 13.85
CA LYS A 65 -5.90 18.89 13.34
C LYS A 65 -6.61 18.09 12.26
N ARG A 66 -7.94 18.05 12.32
CA ARG A 66 -8.79 17.42 11.30
C ARG A 66 -9.84 18.40 10.81
N LEU A 67 -10.03 18.44 9.49
CA LEU A 67 -11.13 19.17 8.88
C LEU A 67 -12.40 18.30 8.98
N ILE A 68 -13.41 18.81 9.67
CA ILE A 68 -14.72 18.18 9.80
C ILE A 68 -15.67 18.82 8.80
N THR A 69 -16.28 18.00 7.93
CA THR A 69 -17.24 18.44 6.91
C THR A 69 -18.68 18.00 7.21
N GLN A 70 -18.86 17.09 8.17
CA GLN A 70 -20.16 16.56 8.59
C GLN A 70 -20.18 16.33 10.11
N ALA A 71 -21.29 16.67 10.77
CA ALA A 71 -21.52 16.41 12.18
C ALA A 71 -22.99 16.00 12.42
N PHE A 72 -23.23 15.08 13.35
CA PHE A 72 -24.58 14.59 13.68
C PHE A 72 -25.39 14.13 12.44
N GLY A 73 -24.71 13.49 11.47
CA GLY A 73 -25.33 13.01 10.24
C GLY A 73 -25.64 14.09 9.18
N ARG A 74 -25.26 15.36 9.40
CA ARG A 74 -25.55 16.48 8.48
C ARG A 74 -24.28 17.17 8.01
N ALA A 75 -24.22 17.47 6.71
CA ALA A 75 -23.14 18.26 6.13
C ALA A 75 -23.13 19.67 6.74
N LEU A 76 -21.95 20.20 7.03
CA LEU A 76 -21.76 21.55 7.54
C LEU A 76 -21.73 22.55 6.38
N LYS A 77 -22.21 23.78 6.61
CA LYS A 77 -22.18 24.85 5.60
C LYS A 77 -20.75 25.16 5.13
N HIS A 78 -19.80 25.11 6.06
CA HIS A 78 -18.38 25.25 5.81
C HIS A 78 -17.64 24.25 6.70
N GLY A 79 -16.51 23.72 6.20
CA GLY A 79 -15.69 22.81 6.98
C GLY A 79 -15.05 23.51 8.18
N VAL A 80 -14.94 22.80 9.31
CA VAL A 80 -14.38 23.35 10.56
C VAL A 80 -13.15 22.55 10.96
N TRP A 81 -12.05 23.25 11.25
CA TRP A 81 -10.84 22.63 11.78
C TRP A 81 -10.98 22.37 13.28
N GLN A 82 -10.79 21.11 13.69
CA GLN A 82 -10.88 20.68 15.08
C GLN A 82 -9.63 19.94 15.52
N THR A 83 -9.29 20.07 16.81
CA THR A 83 -8.22 19.28 17.42
C THR A 83 -8.75 17.91 17.80
N VAL A 84 -8.10 16.86 17.32
CA VAL A 84 -8.28 15.49 17.80
C VAL A 84 -7.17 15.21 18.80
N GLY A 85 -7.54 14.80 20.02
CA GLY A 85 -6.60 14.44 21.07
C GLY A 85 -5.81 13.17 20.74
N ALA A 86 -4.68 12.95 21.43
CA ALA A 86 -3.95 11.70 21.31
C ALA A 86 -4.80 10.52 21.79
N HIS A 87 -4.78 9.40 21.07
CA HIS A 87 -5.60 8.22 21.37
C HIS A 87 -5.01 6.94 20.76
N GLN A 88 -5.50 5.79 21.25
CA GLN A 88 -5.22 4.48 20.66
C GLN A 88 -6.30 4.14 19.65
N ARG A 89 -5.89 3.61 18.49
CA ARG A 89 -6.79 3.14 17.44
C ARG A 89 -6.52 1.67 17.13
N ALA A 90 -7.56 0.85 17.19
CA ALA A 90 -7.50 -0.51 16.69
C ALA A 90 -7.54 -0.50 15.16
N LEU A 91 -6.54 -1.09 14.52
CA LEU A 91 -6.45 -1.28 13.09
C LEU A 91 -6.58 -2.76 12.74
N ASN A 92 -7.23 -3.03 11.62
CA ASN A 92 -7.24 -4.32 10.95
C ASN A 92 -7.01 -4.08 9.45
N ILE A 93 -5.79 -4.31 8.99
CA ILE A 93 -5.33 -4.12 7.62
C ILE A 93 -5.01 -5.51 7.06
N PRO A 94 -5.74 -5.97 6.03
CA PRO A 94 -5.45 -7.26 5.43
C PRO A 94 -4.13 -7.21 4.66
N GLN A 95 -3.44 -8.34 4.63
CA GLN A 95 -2.21 -8.53 3.87
C GLN A 95 -2.48 -8.37 2.37
N ARG A 96 -1.68 -7.53 1.70
CA ARG A 96 -1.67 -7.33 0.25
C ARG A 96 -0.23 -7.43 -0.22
N GLU A 97 0.27 -8.65 -0.34
CA GLU A 97 1.64 -8.89 -0.79
C GLU A 97 1.83 -8.35 -2.21
N PHE A 98 2.73 -7.38 -2.37
CA PHE A 98 3.10 -6.77 -3.65
C PHE A 98 4.59 -6.91 -3.96
N LEU A 99 5.40 -7.29 -2.97
CA LEU A 99 6.78 -7.71 -3.14
C LEU A 99 6.85 -9.22 -2.93
N GLY A 100 7.35 -9.96 -3.92
CA GLY A 100 7.49 -11.41 -3.83
C GLY A 100 7.27 -12.14 -5.15
N LEU A 101 7.34 -13.46 -5.09
CA LEU A 101 7.08 -14.35 -6.22
C LEU A 101 5.67 -14.91 -6.11
N SER A 102 4.73 -14.38 -6.89
CA SER A 102 3.43 -15.02 -7.07
C SER A 102 3.54 -16.20 -8.05
N ALA A 103 2.53 -17.07 -8.07
CA ALA A 103 2.43 -18.13 -9.08
C ALA A 103 2.40 -17.54 -10.50
N ASP A 104 1.70 -16.41 -10.68
CA ASP A 104 1.57 -15.71 -11.95
C ASP A 104 2.91 -15.12 -12.41
N ASN A 105 3.69 -14.56 -11.48
CA ASN A 105 4.98 -13.91 -11.78
C ASN A 105 6.11 -14.93 -12.01
N ARG A 106 5.97 -16.15 -11.48
CA ARG A 106 6.99 -17.21 -11.60
C ARG A 106 7.26 -17.59 -13.05
N GLN A 107 6.21 -17.72 -13.86
CA GLN A 107 6.35 -18.08 -15.27
C GLN A 107 7.08 -16.98 -16.05
N ALA A 108 6.72 -15.72 -15.81
CA ALA A 108 7.40 -14.57 -16.42
C ALA A 108 8.89 -14.53 -16.03
N LEU A 109 9.23 -14.79 -14.77
CA LEU A 109 10.62 -14.86 -14.33
C LEU A 109 11.41 -16.00 -14.98
N LEU A 110 10.82 -17.18 -15.09
CA LEU A 110 11.47 -18.31 -15.78
C LEU A 110 11.72 -17.99 -17.25
N HIS A 111 10.81 -17.27 -17.91
CA HIS A 111 10.99 -16.81 -19.28
C HIS A 111 12.17 -15.83 -19.39
N VAL A 112 12.20 -14.79 -18.55
CA VAL A 112 13.30 -13.80 -18.54
C VAL A 112 14.65 -14.45 -18.26
N ILE A 113 14.71 -15.41 -17.33
CA ILE A 113 15.92 -16.16 -17.03
C ILE A 113 16.34 -17.01 -18.24
N GLY A 114 15.38 -17.67 -18.91
CA GLY A 114 15.64 -18.45 -20.12
C GLY A 114 16.19 -17.60 -21.26
N ASP A 115 15.58 -16.44 -21.51
CA ASP A 115 16.04 -15.47 -22.52
C ASP A 115 17.47 -15.00 -22.21
N PHE A 116 17.75 -14.64 -20.96
CA PHE A 116 19.09 -14.23 -20.52
C PHE A 116 20.13 -15.33 -20.75
N TRP A 117 19.82 -16.60 -20.40
CA TRP A 117 20.77 -17.69 -20.63
C TRP A 117 21.00 -17.98 -22.11
N ASN A 118 19.98 -17.85 -22.96
CA ASN A 118 20.13 -17.99 -24.41
C ASN A 118 20.97 -16.88 -25.04
N GLU A 119 20.96 -15.68 -24.45
CA GLU A 119 21.78 -14.55 -24.93
C GLU A 119 23.23 -14.64 -24.43
N VAL A 120 23.46 -15.12 -23.21
CA VAL A 120 24.77 -15.14 -22.56
C VAL A 120 25.56 -16.42 -22.82
N LEU A 121 24.88 -17.54 -23.10
CA LEU A 121 25.53 -18.79 -23.53
C LEU A 121 25.52 -18.85 -25.07
N PRO A 122 26.71 -18.92 -25.72
CA PRO A 122 26.81 -19.08 -27.16
C PRO A 122 26.33 -20.45 -27.66
#